data_AF-A0A498H060-F1
#
_entry.id   AF-A0A498H060-F1
#
_cell.length_a   1.000
_cell.length_b   1.000
_cell.length_c   1.000
_cell.angle_alpha   90.00
_cell.angle_beta   90.00
_cell.angle_gamma   90.00
#
_symmetry.space_group_name_H-M   'P 1'
#
loop_
_entity.id
_entity.type
_entity.pdbx_description
1 polymer ?
#
loop_
_entity_poly.entity_id
_entity_poly.type
_entity_poly.pdbx_seq_one_letter_code
_entity_poly.pdbx_strand_id
1 'polypeptide(L)'
;MAKKTQKRLPRRREEFTYRGLSIEDLQGMGISELMPLMPSRARRKFERGFSKGHEKLLSEIRAGDENIRTHLRDMVIIPEMIGKTIEVYNGKDFVKVEIQPEAVFHYLGEFALTRRRVSHGSAGIGATRSSKYVPLK
;
A
#
# COMPACT_ATOMS: atom_id res chain seq x y z
N MET A 1 33.05 -10.72 24.92
CA MET A 1 33.36 -10.98 23.51
C MET A 1 32.37 -10.22 22.64
N ALA A 2 32.79 -9.12 22.01
CA ALA A 2 31.91 -8.28 21.19
C ALA A 2 31.55 -9.00 19.89
N LYS A 3 30.26 -9.25 19.63
CA LYS A 3 29.79 -9.76 18.34
C LYS A 3 30.08 -8.69 17.29
N LYS A 4 31.00 -8.97 16.37
CA LYS A 4 31.22 -8.14 15.17
C LYS A 4 29.92 -8.12 14.38
N THR A 5 29.19 -7.00 14.44
CA THR A 5 28.07 -6.73 13.52
C THR A 5 28.66 -6.66 12.12
N GLN A 6 28.47 -7.71 11.32
CA GLN A 6 28.79 -7.66 9.90
C GLN A 6 27.97 -6.53 9.28
N LYS A 7 28.63 -5.44 8.87
CA LYS A 7 28.02 -4.44 8.00
C LYS A 7 27.70 -5.15 6.70
N ARG A 8 26.43 -5.50 6.48
CA ARG A 8 25.94 -5.92 5.18
C ARG A 8 26.23 -4.78 4.20
N LEU A 9 27.00 -5.06 3.15
CA LEU A 9 27.21 -4.13 2.04
C LEU A 9 25.84 -3.61 1.55
N PRO A 10 25.73 -2.34 1.12
CA PRO A 10 24.49 -1.85 0.53
C PRO A 10 24.16 -2.72 -0.67
N ARG A 11 23.00 -3.39 -0.64
CA ARG A 11 22.47 -4.08 -1.81
C ARG A 11 22.41 -3.06 -2.94
N ARG A 12 23.09 -3.35 -4.06
CA ARG A 12 22.91 -2.63 -5.33
C ARG A 12 21.40 -2.54 -5.57
N ARG A 13 20.86 -1.34 -5.86
CA ARG A 13 19.46 -1.20 -6.26
C ARG A 13 19.31 -2.02 -7.54
N GLU A 14 18.79 -3.23 -7.43
CA GLU A 14 18.36 -4.02 -8.57
C GLU A 14 17.16 -3.29 -9.17
N GLU A 15 17.18 -3.09 -10.48
CA GLU A 15 16.05 -2.51 -11.20
C GLU A 15 14.83 -3.41 -10.98
N PHE A 16 13.73 -2.82 -10.53
CA PHE A 16 12.52 -3.58 -10.24
C PHE A 16 11.96 -4.16 -11.53
N THR A 17 11.84 -5.50 -11.56
CA THR A 17 11.18 -6.22 -12.63
C THR A 17 10.02 -7.01 -12.06
N TYR A 18 8.89 -7.02 -12.77
CA TYR A 18 7.73 -7.81 -12.40
C TYR A 18 7.51 -8.88 -13.46
N ARG A 19 7.64 -10.16 -13.06
CA ARG A 19 7.58 -11.32 -13.97
C ARG A 19 8.53 -11.21 -15.18
N GLY A 20 9.67 -10.56 -15.00
CA GLY A 20 10.69 -10.38 -16.04
C GLY A 20 10.48 -9.16 -16.95
N LEU A 21 9.46 -8.34 -16.71
CA LEU A 21 9.21 -7.08 -17.43
C LEU A 21 9.71 -5.89 -16.61
N SER A 22 10.23 -4.89 -17.32
CA SER A 22 10.64 -3.62 -16.71
C SER A 22 9.42 -2.74 -16.39
N ILE A 23 9.65 -1.67 -15.65
CA ILE A 23 8.62 -0.68 -15.30
C ILE A 23 8.07 0.02 -16.56
N GLU A 24 8.95 0.30 -17.51
CA GLU A 24 8.64 1.03 -18.74
C GLU A 24 7.78 0.15 -19.65
N ASP A 25 8.13 -1.14 -19.75
CA ASP A 25 7.34 -2.12 -20.50
C ASP A 25 5.91 -2.21 -19.92
N LEU A 26 5.78 -2.27 -18.59
CA LEU A 26 4.47 -2.34 -17.94
C LEU A 26 3.63 -1.07 -18.11
N GLN A 27 4.26 0.11 -18.22
CA GLN A 27 3.57 1.38 -18.46
C GLN A 27 3.12 1.52 -19.92
N GLY A 28 3.84 0.91 -20.87
CA GLY A 28 3.47 0.89 -22.28
C GLY A 28 2.38 -0.12 -22.64
N MET A 29 2.15 -1.14 -21.81
CA MET A 29 1.16 -2.19 -22.05
C MET A 29 -0.28 -1.73 -21.81
N GLY A 30 -1.19 -2.22 -22.66
CA GLY A 30 -2.62 -2.02 -22.48
C GLY A 30 -3.20 -2.89 -21.34
N ILE A 31 -4.38 -2.53 -20.83
CA ILE A 31 -5.05 -3.28 -19.75
C ILE A 31 -5.25 -4.76 -20.14
N SER A 32 -5.60 -5.05 -21.39
CA SER A 32 -5.80 -6.43 -21.89
C SER A 32 -4.54 -7.29 -21.80
N GLU A 33 -3.37 -6.69 -22.03
CA GLU A 33 -2.06 -7.35 -21.96
C GLU A 33 -1.58 -7.52 -20.52
N LEU A 34 -1.99 -6.60 -19.64
CA LEU A 34 -1.69 -6.68 -18.21
C LEU A 34 -2.53 -7.76 -17.49
N MET A 35 -3.74 -8.08 -17.95
CA MET A 35 -4.64 -9.03 -17.28
C MET A 35 -3.99 -10.42 -16.99
N PRO A 36 -3.30 -11.08 -17.94
CA PRO A 36 -2.56 -12.32 -17.68
C PRO A 36 -1.47 -12.19 -16.60
N LEU A 37 -0.86 -11.01 -16.48
CA LEU A 37 0.23 -10.72 -15.54
C LEU A 37 -0.27 -10.40 -14.13
N MET A 38 -1.52 -9.96 -14.00
CA MET A 38 -2.12 -9.63 -12.71
C MET A 38 -2.41 -10.88 -11.84
N PRO A 39 -2.39 -10.73 -10.50
CA PRO A 39 -2.98 -11.72 -9.59
C PRO A 39 -4.48 -11.91 -9.82
N SER A 40 -5.01 -13.10 -9.51
CA SER A 40 -6.41 -13.48 -9.81
C SER A 40 -7.45 -12.50 -9.24
N ARG A 41 -7.20 -11.96 -8.04
CA ARG A 41 -8.12 -11.00 -7.39
C ARG A 41 -8.16 -9.66 -8.12
N ALA A 42 -7.00 -9.17 -8.58
CA ALA A 42 -6.91 -7.95 -9.38
C ALA A 42 -7.61 -8.17 -10.73
N ARG A 43 -7.28 -9.26 -11.44
CA ARG A 43 -7.92 -9.62 -12.72
C ARG A 43 -9.45 -9.65 -12.62
N ARG A 44 -10.00 -10.32 -11.61
CA ARG A 44 -11.45 -10.37 -11.36
C ARG A 44 -12.07 -8.98 -11.15
N LYS A 45 -11.34 -8.03 -10.56
CA LYS A 45 -11.84 -6.66 -10.39
C LYS A 45 -11.94 -5.95 -11.75
N PHE A 46 -10.93 -6.08 -12.61
CA PHE A 46 -10.97 -5.52 -13.96
C PHE A 46 -12.05 -6.16 -14.83
N GLU A 47 -12.23 -7.48 -14.77
CA GLU A 47 -13.30 -8.19 -15.50
C GLU A 47 -14.71 -7.73 -15.10
N ARG A 48 -14.89 -7.40 -13.81
CA ARG A 48 -16.17 -6.87 -13.30
C ARG A 48 -16.40 -5.40 -13.66
N GLY A 49 -15.37 -4.70 -14.09
CA GLY A 49 -15.40 -3.29 -14.40
C GLY A 49 -15.22 -2.37 -13.20
N PHE A 50 -14.97 -1.11 -13.50
CA PHE A 50 -14.78 -0.04 -12.54
C PHE A 50 -16.09 0.68 -12.23
N SER A 51 -16.24 1.14 -10.99
CA SER A 51 -17.29 2.11 -10.65
C SER A 51 -16.86 3.51 -11.12
N LYS A 52 -17.82 4.40 -11.36
CA LYS A 52 -17.60 5.81 -11.75
C LYS A 52 -16.57 6.52 -10.88
N GLY A 53 -16.52 6.21 -9.58
CA GLY A 53 -15.53 6.79 -8.67
C GLY A 53 -14.08 6.40 -9.02
N HIS A 54 -13.86 5.17 -9.48
CA HIS A 54 -12.55 4.70 -9.90
C HIS A 54 -12.11 5.33 -11.22
N GLU A 55 -13.05 5.50 -12.16
CA GLU A 55 -12.79 6.18 -13.43
C GLU A 55 -12.40 7.65 -13.19
N LYS A 56 -13.12 8.32 -12.28
CA LYS A 56 -12.78 9.68 -11.86
C LYS A 56 -11.35 9.74 -11.27
N LEU A 57 -11.01 8.84 -10.35
CA LEU A 57 -9.67 8.78 -9.77
C LEU A 57 -8.59 8.57 -10.85
N LEU A 58 -8.83 7.69 -11.83
CA LEU A 58 -7.91 7.50 -12.95
C LEU A 58 -7.76 8.75 -13.81
N SER A 59 -8.85 9.48 -14.05
CA SER A 59 -8.80 10.75 -14.80
C SER A 59 -7.99 11.83 -14.07
N GLU A 60 -8.13 11.96 -12.76
CA GLU A 60 -7.36 12.90 -11.92
C GLU A 60 -5.86 12.53 -11.91
N ILE A 61 -5.54 11.23 -11.83
CA ILE A 61 -4.15 10.74 -11.89
C ILE A 61 -3.51 11.06 -13.25
N ARG A 62 -4.26 10.90 -14.34
CA ARG A 62 -3.79 11.22 -15.70
C ARG A 62 -3.67 12.73 -15.94
N ALA A 63 -4.55 13.53 -15.35
CA ALA A 63 -4.45 15.00 -15.38
C ALA A 63 -3.19 15.50 -14.65
N GLY A 64 -2.65 14.70 -13.72
CA GLY A 64 -1.41 15.01 -13.03
C GLY A 64 -1.61 15.92 -11.82
N ASP A 65 -2.80 15.94 -11.23
CA ASP A 65 -3.08 16.73 -10.04
C ASP A 65 -2.16 16.33 -8.87
N GLU A 66 -1.61 17.32 -8.17
CA GLU A 66 -0.66 17.08 -7.07
C GLU A 66 -1.36 16.62 -5.77
N ASN A 67 -2.64 16.96 -5.60
CA ASN A 67 -3.41 16.72 -4.38
C ASN A 67 -4.57 15.74 -4.61
N ILE A 68 -4.25 14.48 -4.93
CA ILE A 68 -5.25 13.44 -5.16
C ILE A 68 -5.66 12.81 -3.83
N ARG A 69 -6.88 13.10 -3.39
CA ARG A 69 -7.49 12.51 -2.18
C ARG A 69 -8.49 11.44 -2.54
N THR A 70 -8.35 10.25 -1.97
CA THR A 70 -9.26 9.15 -2.24
C THR A 70 -9.73 8.41 -1.00
N HIS A 71 -11.01 8.04 -1.04
CA HIS A 71 -11.62 7.09 -0.09
C HIS A 71 -11.63 5.66 -0.67
N LEU A 72 -11.28 5.49 -1.94
CA LEU A 72 -11.32 4.22 -2.67
C LEU A 72 -10.12 3.35 -2.30
N ARG A 73 -10.24 2.68 -1.16
CA ARG A 73 -9.21 1.75 -0.64
C ARG A 73 -9.15 0.43 -1.39
N ASP A 74 -10.18 0.12 -2.19
CA ASP A 74 -10.30 -1.10 -2.97
C ASP A 74 -9.70 -0.96 -4.38
N MET A 75 -9.21 0.21 -4.78
CA MET A 75 -8.55 0.40 -6.08
C MET A 75 -7.24 -0.38 -6.15
N VAL A 76 -7.00 -1.04 -7.29
CA VAL A 76 -5.75 -1.73 -7.59
C VAL A 76 -4.78 -0.72 -8.20
N ILE A 77 -3.52 -0.77 -7.78
CA ILE A 77 -2.46 0.06 -8.34
C ILE A 77 -2.13 -0.43 -9.74
N ILE A 78 -2.35 0.46 -10.71
CA ILE A 78 -2.02 0.27 -12.13
C ILE A 78 -0.61 0.84 -12.38
N PRO A 79 0.18 0.28 -13.32
CA PRO A 79 1.50 0.80 -13.64
C PRO A 79 1.57 2.31 -13.97
N GLU A 80 0.49 2.87 -14.53
CA GLU A 80 0.33 4.32 -14.77
C GLU A 80 0.42 5.17 -13.48
N MET A 81 0.16 4.60 -12.31
CA MET A 81 0.14 5.31 -11.03
C MET A 81 1.51 5.38 -10.34
N ILE A 82 2.52 4.69 -10.88
CA ILE A 82 3.85 4.61 -10.27
C ILE A 82 4.50 5.99 -10.26
N GLY A 83 5.10 6.37 -9.13
CA GLY A 83 5.71 7.69 -8.93
C GLY A 83 4.71 8.81 -8.64
N LYS A 84 3.40 8.52 -8.58
CA LYS A 84 2.39 9.47 -8.10
C LYS A 84 2.20 9.35 -6.60
N THR A 85 1.86 10.48 -5.97
CA THR A 85 1.51 10.55 -4.54
C THR A 85 -0.01 10.62 -4.42
N ILE A 86 -0.60 9.69 -3.67
CA ILE A 86 -2.04 9.63 -3.43
C ILE A 86 -2.29 9.71 -1.93
N GLU A 87 -3.23 10.56 -1.51
CA GLU A 87 -3.68 10.60 -0.12
C GLU A 87 -4.85 9.63 0.08
N VAL A 88 -4.61 8.53 0.79
CA VAL A 88 -5.60 7.47 1.03
C VAL A 88 -6.23 7.66 2.41
N TYR A 89 -7.56 7.70 2.45
CA TYR A 89 -8.29 7.81 3.71
C TYR A 89 -8.16 6.55 4.57
N ASN A 90 -7.78 6.70 5.84
CA ASN A 90 -7.63 5.57 6.79
C ASN A 90 -8.84 5.37 7.73
N GLY A 91 -9.87 6.21 7.63
CA GLY A 91 -11.01 6.24 8.55
C GLY A 91 -11.03 7.45 9.47
N LYS A 92 -9.91 8.18 9.57
CA LYS A 92 -9.79 9.42 10.34
C LYS A 92 -9.06 10.52 9.57
N ASP A 93 -7.89 10.20 9.05
CA ASP A 93 -6.98 11.12 8.39
C ASP A 93 -6.63 10.60 6.98
N PHE A 94 -6.18 11.49 6.11
CA PHE A 94 -5.62 11.13 4.81
C PHE A 94 -4.13 10.86 4.95
N VAL A 95 -3.71 9.64 4.62
CA VAL A 95 -2.30 9.24 4.66
C VAL A 95 -1.72 9.42 3.25
N LYS A 96 -0.69 10.26 3.13
CA LYS A 96 0.07 10.43 1.89
C LYS A 96 0.86 9.15 1.61
N VAL A 97 0.59 8.51 0.48
CA VAL A 97 1.28 7.32 0.00
C VAL A 97 1.93 7.62 -1.35
N GLU A 98 3.25 7.54 -1.39
CA GLU A 98 4.01 7.55 -2.64
C GLU A 98 4.04 6.13 -3.22
N ILE A 99 3.59 5.97 -4.46
CA ILE A 99 3.48 4.65 -5.10
C ILE A 99 4.84 4.24 -5.63
N GLN A 100 5.45 3.28 -4.94
CA GLN A 100 6.70 2.65 -5.36
C GLN A 100 6.45 1.58 -6.44
N PRO A 101 7.44 1.29 -7.31
CA PRO A 101 7.38 0.20 -8.28
C PRO A 101 6.96 -1.16 -7.69
N GLU A 102 7.39 -1.46 -6.48
CA GLU A 102 7.11 -2.71 -5.77
C GLU A 102 5.63 -2.88 -5.41
N ALA A 103 4.85 -1.79 -5.45
CA ALA A 103 3.43 -1.75 -5.11
C ALA A 103 2.51 -2.14 -6.28
N VAL A 104 3.05 -2.48 -7.45
CA VAL A 104 2.25 -2.83 -8.64
C VAL A 104 1.29 -3.99 -8.33
N PHE A 105 0.02 -3.84 -8.74
CA PHE A 105 -1.09 -4.77 -8.52
C PHE A 105 -1.51 -5.01 -7.06
N HIS A 106 -0.96 -4.27 -6.10
CA HIS A 106 -1.49 -4.21 -4.74
C HIS A 106 -2.70 -3.27 -4.66
N TYR A 107 -3.46 -3.37 -3.58
CA TYR A 107 -4.58 -2.47 -3.32
C TYR A 107 -4.13 -1.23 -2.55
N LEU A 108 -4.67 -0.05 -2.89
CA LEU A 108 -4.34 1.22 -2.20
C LEU A 108 -4.56 1.13 -0.68
N GLY A 109 -5.59 0.41 -0.25
CA GLY A 109 -5.90 0.20 1.16
C GLY A 109 -4.83 -0.58 1.94
N GLU A 110 -3.93 -1.31 1.29
CA GLU A 110 -2.85 -2.04 1.96
C GLU A 110 -1.79 -1.09 2.53
N PHE A 111 -1.60 0.06 1.89
CA PHE A 111 -0.58 1.05 2.28
C PHE A 111 -1.06 2.01 3.38
N ALA A 112 -2.36 2.10 3.62
CA ALA A 112 -2.94 2.97 4.64
C ALA A 112 -3.56 2.14 5.77
N LEU A 113 -2.82 1.95 6.87
CA LEU A 113 -3.33 1.24 8.05
C LEU A 113 -4.53 1.95 8.68
N THR A 114 -5.64 1.23 8.86
CA THR A 114 -6.87 1.74 9.48
C THR A 114 -6.81 1.80 11.00
N ARG A 115 -5.86 1.08 11.59
CA ARG A 115 -5.70 0.97 13.04
C ARG A 115 -4.28 1.33 13.44
N ARG A 116 -4.16 1.85 14.66
CA ARG A 116 -2.85 2.05 15.28
C ARG A 116 -2.27 0.70 15.68
N ARG A 117 -0.96 0.55 15.51
CA ARG A 117 -0.23 -0.62 16.01
C ARG A 117 -0.26 -0.57 17.55
N VAL A 118 -0.83 -1.61 18.16
CA VAL A 118 -0.82 -1.75 19.62
C VAL A 118 0.53 -2.37 20.01
N SER A 119 1.26 -1.69 20.88
CA SER A 119 2.42 -2.27 21.57
C SER A 119 1.95 -2.70 22.95
N HIS A 120 2.13 -3.98 23.28
CA HIS A 120 1.91 -4.44 24.65
C HIS A 120 3.00 -3.85 25.55
N GLY A 121 2.60 -3.07 26.54
CA GLY A 121 3.47 -2.69 27.65
C GLY A 121 3.40 -3.73 28.76
N SER A 122 4.17 -3.50 29.82
CA SER A 122 3.95 -4.17 31.10
C SER A 122 2.49 -4.01 31.52
N ALA A 123 1.86 -5.07 32.02
CA ALA A 123 0.50 -4.98 32.53
C ALA A 123 0.45 -3.94 33.65
N GLY A 124 -0.21 -2.80 33.41
CA GLY A 124 -0.49 -1.83 34.45
C GLY A 124 -1.35 -2.45 35.55
N ILE A 125 -1.17 -2.02 36.79
CA ILE A 125 -2.02 -2.41 37.91
C ILE A 125 -3.47 -1.99 37.55
N GLY A 126 -4.38 -2.96 37.43
CA GLY A 126 -5.77 -2.75 37.01
C GLY A 126 -6.10 -3.16 35.57
N ALA A 127 -5.09 -3.49 34.74
CA ALA A 127 -5.30 -3.90 33.35
C ALA A 127 -5.66 -5.40 33.19
N THR A 128 -5.23 -6.24 34.13
CA THR A 128 -5.58 -7.68 34.16
C THR A 128 -6.76 -7.93 35.10
N ARG A 129 -7.62 -8.92 34.80
CA ARG A 129 -8.73 -9.31 35.69
C ARG A 129 -8.27 -9.59 37.13
N SER A 130 -7.04 -10.09 37.30
CA SER A 130 -6.44 -10.38 38.61
C SER A 130 -5.94 -9.14 39.36
N SER A 131 -5.44 -8.13 38.65
CA SER A 131 -4.92 -6.90 39.26
C SER A 131 -5.99 -5.82 39.49
N LYS A 132 -7.22 -6.02 38.99
CA LYS A 132 -8.33 -5.07 39.07
C LYS A 132 -8.80 -4.77 40.51
N TYR A 133 -8.54 -5.68 41.45
CA TYR A 133 -8.94 -5.57 42.85
C TYR A 133 -7.76 -5.32 43.80
N VAL A 134 -6.56 -5.06 43.28
CA VAL A 134 -5.41 -4.74 44.13
C VAL A 134 -5.55 -3.29 44.59
N PRO A 135 -5.71 -3.01 45.89
CA PRO A 135 -5.80 -1.65 46.39
C PRO A 135 -4.45 -0.95 46.15
N LEU A 136 -4.47 0.18 45.46
CA LEU A 136 -3.31 1.07 45.41
C LEU A 136 -3.21 1.77 46.77
N LYS A 137 -2.04 1.69 47.40
CA LYS A 137 -1.73 2.37 48.66
C LYS A 137 -1.42 3.83 48.43
#